data_AF-K1U583-F1
#
_entry.id   AF-K1U583-F1
#
_cell.length_a   1.000
_cell.length_b   1.000
_cell.length_c   1.000
_cell.angle_alpha   90.00
_cell.angle_beta   90.00
_cell.angle_gamma   90.00
#
_symmetry.space_group_name_H-M   'P 1'
#
loop_
_entity.id
_entity.type
_entity.pdbx_description
1 polymer ?
#
loop_
_entity_poly.entity_id
_entity_poly.type
_entity_poly.pdbx_seq_one_letter_code
_entity_poly.pdbx_strand_id
1 'polypeptide(L)' 'MKDKTNLAGLNPDNFQSVINGKDTGLYILRNGSGMEMCVTNYGAIVLSIMAPDSHG' A
#
# COMPACT_ATOMS: atom_id res chain seq x y z
N MET A 1 8.21 11.92 14.91
CA MET A 1 7.42 11.70 13.68
C MET A 1 7.16 10.21 13.59
N LYS A 2 5.93 9.76 13.81
CA LYS A 2 5.57 8.34 13.73
C LYS A 2 5.56 7.92 12.27
N ASP A 3 6.29 6.86 11.95
CA ASP A 3 6.46 6.31 10.62
C ASP A 3 5.12 6.13 9.90
N LYS A 4 4.94 6.87 8.79
CA LYS A 4 3.79 6.77 7.88
C LYS A 4 3.91 5.57 6.92
N THR A 5 4.73 4.58 7.25
CA THR A 5 4.98 3.41 6.41
C THR A 5 4.04 2.27 6.79
N ASN A 6 3.57 1.56 5.78
CA ASN A 6 2.78 0.34 5.93
C ASN A 6 3.65 -0.84 6.43
N LEU A 7 3.08 -2.03 6.64
CA LEU A 7 3.82 -3.21 7.13
C LEU A 7 4.98 -3.61 6.20
N ALA A 8 4.91 -3.24 4.93
CA ALA A 8 5.95 -3.48 3.92
C ALA A 8 6.97 -2.32 3.81
N GLY A 9 6.89 -1.30 4.66
CA GLY A 9 7.83 -0.17 4.64
C GLY A 9 7.65 0.79 3.47
N LEU A 10 6.55 0.73 2.72
CA LEU A 10 6.33 1.62 1.57
C LEU A 10 5.83 2.99 2.03
N ASN A 11 6.46 4.05 1.54
CA ASN A 11 6.03 5.43 1.74
C ASN A 11 5.05 5.84 0.62
N PRO A 12 3.77 6.16 0.91
CA PRO A 12 2.80 6.57 -0.10
C PRO A 12 3.24 7.78 -0.94
N ASP A 13 4.02 8.70 -0.35
CA ASP A 13 4.49 9.92 -1.04
C ASP A 13 5.40 9.59 -2.23
N ASN A 14 6.10 8.44 -2.20
CA ASN A 14 6.94 7.98 -3.31
C ASN A 14 6.15 7.47 -4.51
N PHE A 15 4.82 7.27 -4.39
CA PHE A 15 3.95 6.77 -5.45
C PHE A 15 3.04 7.85 -6.03
N GLN A 16 3.08 9.07 -5.47
CA GLN A 16 2.28 10.20 -5.92
C GLN A 16 2.91 10.85 -7.16
N SER A 17 2.13 10.93 -8.24
CA SER A 17 2.51 11.63 -9.46
C SER A 17 1.27 11.95 -10.29
N VAL A 18 1.44 12.72 -11.36
CA VAL A 18 0.41 12.97 -12.38
C VAL A 18 0.93 12.49 -13.72
N ILE A 19 0.35 11.41 -14.25
CA ILE A 19 0.73 10.82 -15.53
C ILE A 19 -0.43 11.00 -16.51
N ASN A 20 -0.19 11.73 -17.61
CA ASN A 20 -1.22 12.06 -18.61
C ASN A 20 -2.48 12.70 -18.00
N GLY A 21 -2.29 13.59 -17.01
CA GLY A 21 -3.39 14.27 -16.31
C GLY A 21 -4.19 13.38 -15.34
N LYS A 22 -3.71 12.17 -15.04
CA LYS A 22 -4.30 11.28 -14.04
C LYS A 22 -3.38 11.10 -12.85
N ASP A 23 -3.94 11.14 -11.65
CA ASP A 23 -3.19 10.94 -10.42
C ASP A 23 -2.80 9.47 -10.24
N THR A 24 -1.54 9.25 -9.85
CA THR A 24 -1.04 7.96 -9.39
C THR A 24 -0.83 7.98 -7.88
N GLY A 25 -0.94 6.83 -7.24
CA GLY A 25 -0.76 6.73 -5.79
C GLY A 25 -0.70 5.29 -5.30
N LEU A 26 -0.28 5.16 -4.04
CA LEU A 26 -0.33 3.93 -3.27
C LEU A 26 -1.61 3.90 -2.43
N TYR A 27 -2.29 2.77 -2.43
CA TYR A 27 -3.48 2.50 -1.64
C TYR A 27 -3.19 1.33 -0.71
N ILE A 28 -3.55 1.48 0.56
CA ILE A 28 -3.33 0.49 1.60
C ILE A 28 -4.71 0.01 2.06
N LEU A 29 -5.02 -1.25 1.79
CA LEU A 29 -6.26 -1.91 2.20
C LEU A 29 -5.97 -2.75 3.44
N ARG A 30 -6.85 -2.66 4.44
CA ARG A 30 -6.77 -3.45 5.68
C ARG A 30 -8.11 -4.10 5.96
N ASN A 31 -8.09 -5.31 6.52
CA ASN A 31 -9.30 -5.98 6.97
C ASN A 31 -9.28 -6.24 8.49
N GLY A 32 -10.42 -6.65 9.03
CA GLY A 32 -10.56 -6.95 10.47
C GLY A 32 -9.81 -8.20 10.94
N SER A 33 -9.23 -8.97 10.02
CA SER A 33 -8.44 -10.18 10.32
C SER A 33 -6.94 -9.91 10.31
N GLY A 34 -6.50 -8.65 10.31
CA GLY A 34 -5.07 -8.29 10.38
C GLY A 34 -4.31 -8.38 9.04
N MET A 35 -5.00 -8.59 7.92
CA MET A 35 -4.36 -8.53 6.60
C MET A 35 -4.14 -7.08 6.16
N GLU A 36 -3.04 -6.86 5.45
CA GLU A 36 -2.75 -5.60 4.76
C GLU A 36 -2.34 -5.87 3.30
N MET A 37 -2.91 -5.11 2.38
CA MET A 37 -2.55 -5.15 0.96
C MET A 37 -2.18 -3.76 0.48
N CYS A 38 -1.08 -3.66 -0.26
CA CYS A 38 -0.62 -2.41 -0.85
C CYS A 38 -0.71 -2.49 -2.37
N VAL A 39 -1.46 -1.57 -2.98
CA VAL A 39 -1.72 -1.53 -4.42
C VAL A 39 -1.39 -0.16 -4.98
N THR A 40 -0.87 -0.08 -6.20
CA THR A 40 -0.76 1.18 -6.95
C THR A 40 -1.75 1.20 -8.11
N ASN A 41 -2.39 2.35 -8.34
CA ASN A 41 -3.26 2.56 -9.50
C ASN A 41 -2.47 2.83 -10.80
N TYR A 42 -1.14 2.97 -10.73
CA TYR A 42 -0.29 2.99 -11.91
C TYR A 42 0.00 1.55 -12.38
N GLY A 43 -0.66 1.13 -13.47
CA GLY A 43 -0.53 -0.23 -13.99
C GLY A 43 -1.25 -1.31 -13.18
N ALA A 44 -2.06 -0.93 -12.18
CA ALA A 44 -2.84 -1.83 -11.32
C ALA A 44 -2.00 -2.93 -10.66
N ILE A 45 -0.87 -2.55 -10.05
CA ILE A 45 0.12 -3.49 -9.50
C ILE A 45 -0.11 -3.69 -8.00
N VAL A 46 -0.11 -4.96 -7.58
CA VAL A 46 -0.02 -5.36 -6.18
C VAL A 46 1.45 -5.36 -5.75
N LEU A 47 1.80 -4.54 -4.76
CA LEU A 47 3.17 -4.38 -4.28
C LEU A 47 3.47 -5.31 -3.11
N SER A 48 2.49 -5.51 -2.21
CA SER A 48 2.62 -6.44 -1.08
C SER A 48 1.26 -6.92 -0.60
N ILE A 49 1.26 -8.12 -0.03
CA ILE A 49 0.19 -8.69 0.77
C ILE A 49 0.84 -9.24 2.03
N MET A 50 0.44 -8.72 3.18
CA MET A 50 0.85 -9.18 4.50
C MET A 50 -0.34 -9.91 5.14
N ALA A 51 -0.10 -11.14 5.55
CA ALA A 51 -1.07 -11.94 6.27
C ALA A 51 -0.51 -12.30 7.66
N PRO A 52 -1.36 -12.36 8.69
CA PRO A 52 -0.99 -12.89 9.99
C PRO A 52 -0.50 -14.34 9.86
N ASP A 53 0.37 -14.76 10.78
CA ASP A 53 0.83 -16.14 10.82
C ASP A 53 -0.14 -17.02 11.63
N SER A 54 0.25 -18.25 11.96
CA SER A 54 -0.60 -19.18 12.73
C SER A 54 -1.01 -18.66 14.11
N HIS A 55 -0.34 -17.64 14.64
CA HIS A 55 -0.62 -17.05 15.96
C HIS A 55 -1.41 -15.74 15.88
N GLY A 56 -1.84 -15.34 14.67
CA GLY A 56 -2.44 -14.03 14.42
C GLY A 56 -1.37 -12.96 14.25
#